data_AF-A0A661IB16-F1
#
_entry.id   AF-A0A661IB16-F1
#
_cell.length_a   1.000
_cell.length_b   1.000
_cell.length_c   1.000
_cell.angle_alpha   90.00
_cell.angle_beta   90.00
_cell.angle_gamma   90.00
#
_symmetry.space_group_name_H-M   'P 1'
#
loop_
_entity.id
_entity.type
_entity.pdbx_description
1 polymer ?
#
loop_
_entity_poly.entity_id
_entity_poly.type
_entity_poly.pdbx_seq_one_letter_code
_entity_poly.pdbx_strand_id
1 'polypeptide(L)' 'RKGARDIDDEMSDARYNFDWNKQFELALDGDRAREYHDETLPQDVFKEAEFCSMCGPKFCSYKITREIVENHPDLKNQ' A
#
# COMPACT_ATOMS: atom_id res chain seq x y z
N ARG A 1 -4.11 22.50 11.09
CA ARG A 1 -5.07 22.89 10.02
C ARG A 1 -6.14 21.81 9.96
N LYS A 2 -7.43 22.16 9.88
CA LYS A 2 -8.51 21.18 9.72
C LYS A 2 -8.38 20.50 8.34
N GLY A 3 -8.58 19.18 8.26
CA GLY A 3 -8.52 18.41 7.01
C GLY A 3 -7.11 18.09 6.48
N ALA A 4 -6.05 18.45 7.22
CA ALA A 4 -4.69 18.16 6.79
C ALA A 4 -4.37 16.66 6.82
N ARG A 5 -4.95 15.93 7.77
CA ARG A 5 -4.72 14.49 7.94
C ARG A 5 -5.49 13.63 6.95
N ASP A 6 -6.58 14.15 6.40
CA ASP A 6 -7.51 13.37 5.61
C ASP A 6 -6.83 12.72 4.40
N ILE A 7 -5.90 13.45 3.74
CA ILE A 7 -5.11 12.92 2.61
C ILE A 7 -4.05 11.91 3.04
N ASP A 8 -3.42 12.12 4.20
CA ASP A 8 -2.44 11.19 4.78
C ASP A 8 -3.11 9.87 5.19
N ASP A 9 -4.30 9.97 5.78
CA ASP A 9 -5.13 8.84 6.20
C ASP A 9 -5.61 8.07 4.93
N GLU A 10 -6.14 8.76 3.90
CA GLU A 10 -6.52 8.13 2.62
C GLU A 10 -5.32 7.42 1.94
N MET A 11 -4.14 8.04 1.95
CA MET A 11 -2.94 7.44 1.36
C MET A 11 -2.47 6.23 2.17
N SER A 12 -2.60 6.28 3.49
CA SER A 12 -2.25 5.16 4.38
C SER A 12 -3.18 3.98 4.18
N ASP A 13 -4.48 4.23 4.00
CA ASP A 13 -5.47 3.21 3.67
C ASP A 13 -5.19 2.58 2.29
N ALA A 14 -4.86 3.39 1.28
CA ALA A 14 -4.48 2.88 -0.04
C ALA A 14 -3.23 1.97 0.04
N ARG A 15 -2.21 2.38 0.80
CA ARG A 15 -0.99 1.60 1.03
C ARG A 15 -1.27 0.27 1.73
N TYR A 16 -2.13 0.27 2.75
CA TYR A 16 -2.48 -0.93 3.50
C TYR A 16 -3.28 -1.94 2.64
N ASN A 17 -4.14 -1.43 1.75
CA ASN A 17 -4.96 -2.24 0.85
C ASN A 17 -4.24 -2.62 -0.45
N PHE A 18 -2.98 -2.22 -0.64
CA PHE A 18 -2.21 -2.42 -1.87
C PHE A 18 -2.87 -1.81 -3.12
N ASP A 19 -3.64 -0.73 -2.95
CA ASP A 19 -4.17 0.06 -4.06
C ASP A 19 -3.08 1.02 -4.57
N TRP A 20 -2.17 0.47 -5.37
CA TRP A 20 -1.03 1.20 -5.92
C TRP A 20 -1.46 2.41 -6.74
N ASN A 21 -2.52 2.27 -7.55
CA ASN A 21 -2.99 3.37 -8.40
C ASN A 21 -3.56 4.52 -7.56
N LYS A 22 -4.40 4.24 -6.56
CA LYS A 22 -4.89 5.26 -5.63
C LYS A 22 -3.74 5.90 -4.84
N GLN A 23 -2.75 5.12 -4.41
CA GLN A 23 -1.56 5.67 -3.75
C GLN A 23 -0.80 6.66 -4.65
N PHE A 24 -0.63 6.35 -5.94
CA PHE A 24 0.02 7.26 -6.90
C PHE A 24 -0.82 8.52 -7.14
N GLU A 25 -2.14 8.39 -7.25
CA GLU A 25 -3.05 9.54 -7.39
C GLU A 25 -3.00 10.51 -6.20
N LEU A 26 -2.83 9.98 -4.99
CA LEU A 26 -2.75 10.76 -3.75
C LEU A 26 -1.36 11.33 -3.47
N ALA A 27 -0.32 10.83 -4.13
CA ALA A 27 1.04 11.29 -3.93
C ALA A 27 1.21 12.74 -4.43
N LEU A 28 2.11 13.49 -3.79
CA LEU A 28 2.47 14.84 -4.24
C LEU A 28 3.02 14.85 -5.68
N ASP A 29 3.69 13.78 -6.07
CA ASP A 29 4.19 13.51 -7.42
C ASP A 29 3.91 12.04 -7.75
N GLY A 30 2.76 11.80 -8.36
CA GLY A 30 2.27 10.45 -8.68
C GLY A 30 3.07 9.76 -9.78
N ASP A 31 3.53 10.51 -10.78
CA ASP A 31 4.32 9.97 -11.89
C ASP A 31 5.67 9.46 -11.40
N ARG A 32 6.35 10.24 -10.55
CA ARG A 32 7.62 9.82 -9.94
C ARG A 32 7.45 8.63 -9.00
N ALA A 33 6.35 8.59 -8.24
CA ALA A 33 6.05 7.46 -7.36
C ALA A 33 5.84 6.17 -8.16
N ARG A 34 5.15 6.24 -9.32
CA ARG A 34 4.95 5.12 -10.23
C ARG A 34 6.27 4.67 -10.86
N GLU A 35 7.08 5.61 -11.33
CA GLU A 35 8.40 5.32 -11.89
C GLU A 35 9.25 4.49 -10.91
N TYR A 36 9.36 4.92 -9.66
CA TYR A 36 10.13 4.22 -8.63
C TYR A 36 9.60 2.83 -8.28
N HIS A 37 8.29 2.64 -8.30
CA HIS A 37 7.71 1.30 -8.16
C HIS A 37 8.11 0.41 -9.35
N ASP A 38 8.09 0.96 -10.56
CA ASP A 38 8.23 0.22 -11.81
C ASP A 38 9.68 -0.06 -12.22
N GLU A 39 10.65 0.68 -11.66
CA GLU A 39 12.08 0.43 -11.83
C GLU A 39 12.47 -1.04 -11.56
N THR A 40 11.76 -1.69 -10.64
CA THR A 40 12.01 -3.08 -10.23
C THR A 40 10.87 -4.03 -10.57
N LEU A 41 9.66 -3.51 -10.77
CA LEU A 41 8.43 -4.27 -11.01
C LEU A 41 7.64 -3.65 -12.19
N PRO A 42 8.16 -3.68 -13.42
CA PRO A 42 7.64 -2.88 -14.53
C PRO A 42 6.33 -3.40 -15.14
N GLN A 43 5.94 -4.64 -14.85
CA GLN A 43 4.72 -5.22 -15.41
C GLN A 43 3.48 -4.72 -14.67
N ASP A 44 2.42 -4.39 -15.40
CA ASP A 44 1.18 -3.87 -14.81
C ASP A 44 0.55 -4.81 -13.78
N VAL A 45 0.77 -6.12 -13.90
CA VAL A 45 0.33 -7.12 -12.91
C VAL A 45 0.87 -6.85 -11.50
N PHE A 46 2.00 -6.14 -11.36
CA PHE A 46 2.54 -5.78 -10.05
C PHE A 46 1.79 -4.64 -9.38
N LYS A 47 0.91 -3.92 -10.08
CA LYS A 47 -0.02 -2.96 -9.46
C LYS A 47 -1.19 -3.64 -8.75
N GLU A 48 -1.34 -4.95 -8.92
CA GLU A 48 -2.28 -5.79 -8.17
C GLU A 48 -1.55 -6.63 -7.11
N ALA A 49 -0.22 -6.50 -7.00
CA ALA A 49 0.57 -7.30 -6.09
C ALA A 49 0.50 -6.76 -4.65
N GLU A 50 0.31 -7.69 -3.70
CA GLU A 50 0.31 -7.41 -2.25
C GLU A 50 1.74 -7.28 -1.66
N PHE A 51 2.68 -6.75 -2.44
CA PHE A 51 4.05 -6.48 -2.01
C PHE A 51 4.73 -5.50 -2.96
N CYS A 52 5.82 -4.88 -2.51
CA CYS A 52 6.76 -4.16 -3.36
C CYS A 52 8.12 -4.86 -3.40
N SER A 53 9.04 -4.34 -4.20
CA SER A 53 10.40 -4.87 -4.34
C SER A 53 11.26 -4.79 -3.09
N MET A 54 10.89 -3.98 -2.09
CA MET A 54 11.68 -3.82 -0.87
C MET A 54 11.70 -5.09 -0.01
N CYS A 55 10.53 -5.68 0.24
CA CYS A 55 10.38 -6.85 1.12
C CYS A 55 10.03 -8.13 0.35
N GLY A 56 9.47 -7.99 -0.86
CA GLY A 56 9.02 -9.11 -1.68
C GLY A 56 7.80 -9.84 -1.09
N PRO A 57 7.33 -10.90 -1.78
CA PRO A 57 6.04 -11.55 -1.52
C PRO A 57 5.94 -12.29 -0.18
N LYS A 58 7.08 -12.62 0.45
CA LYS A 58 7.14 -13.43 1.67
C LYS A 58 7.28 -12.60 2.95
N PHE A 59 7.76 -11.36 2.85
CA PHE A 59 8.15 -10.56 4.01
C PHE A 59 7.48 -9.18 4.06
N CYS A 60 6.48 -8.92 3.21
CA CYS A 60 5.72 -7.68 3.28
C CYS A 60 4.95 -7.60 4.61
N SER A 61 5.25 -6.58 5.40
CA SER A 61 4.65 -6.39 6.73
C SER A 61 3.13 -6.20 6.67
N TYR A 62 2.62 -5.38 5.74
CA TYR A 62 1.17 -5.17 5.61
C TYR A 62 0.42 -6.45 5.25
N LYS A 63 0.98 -7.26 4.34
CA LYS A 63 0.39 -8.54 3.98
C LYS A 63 0.33 -9.48 5.18
N ILE A 64 1.44 -9.63 5.90
CA ILE A 64 1.52 -10.46 7.11
C ILE A 64 0.55 -9.94 8.18
N THR A 65 0.46 -8.63 8.40
CA THR A 65 -0.49 -8.04 9.34
C THR A 65 -1.94 -8.34 8.95
N ARG A 66 -2.30 -8.23 7.67
CA ARG A 66 -3.64 -8.59 7.18
C ARG A 66 -3.95 -10.06 7.43
N GLU A 67 -3.02 -10.96 7.09
CA GLU A 67 -3.16 -12.40 7.35
C GLU A 67 -3.35 -12.68 8.86
N ILE A 68 -2.61 -12.00 9.74
CA ILE A 68 -2.78 -12.14 11.20
C ILE A 68 -4.18 -11.68 11.63
N VAL A 69 -4.62 -10.50 11.21
CA VAL A 69 -5.94 -9.95 11.59
C VAL A 69 -7.10 -10.78 11.02
N GLU A 70 -6.94 -11.34 9.83
CA GLU A 70 -7.92 -12.24 9.21
C GLU A 70 -8.03 -13.56 9.98
N ASN A 71 -6.91 -14.13 10.42
CA ASN A 71 -6.84 -15.37 11.20
C ASN A 71 -7.19 -15.18 12.69
N HIS A 72 -7.16 -13.94 13.19
CA HIS A 72 -7.46 -13.58 14.58
C HIS A 72 -8.56 -12.50 14.65
N PRO A 73 -9.84 -12.87 14.48
CA PRO A 73 -10.96 -11.92 14.44
C PRO A 73 -11.10 -11.07 15.71
N ASP A 74 -10.57 -11.53 16.84
CA ASP A 74 -10.51 -10.81 18.11
C ASP A 74 -9.63 -9.53 18.04
N LEU A 75 -8.73 -9.44 17.06
CA LEU A 75 -7.89 -8.27 16.83
C LEU A 75 -8.55 -7.19 15.95
N LYS A 76 -9.67 -7.47 15.29
CA LYS A 76 -10.30 -6.55 14.30
C LYS A 76 -10.83 -5.23 14.90
N ASN A 77 -10.89 -5.09 16.22
CA ASN A 77 -11.47 -3.94 16.91
C ASN A 77 -10.52 -3.29 17.94
N GLN A 78 -9.20 -3.56 17.83
CA GLN A 78 -8.17 -2.81 18.55
C GLN A 78 -7.70 -1.63 17.72
#